data_AF-A0A3Q1INY1-F1
#
_entry.id   AF-A0A3Q1INY1-F1
#
_cell.length_a   1.000
_cell.length_b   1.000
_cell.length_c   1.000
_cell.angle_alpha   90.00
_cell.angle_beta   90.00
_cell.angle_gamma   90.00
#
_symmetry.space_group_name_H-M   'P 1'
#
loop_
_entity.id
_entity.type
_entity.pdbx_description
1 polymer ?
#
loop_
_entity_poly.entity_id
_entity_poly.type
_entity_poly.pdbx_seq_one_letter_code
_entity_poly.pdbx_strand_id
1 'polypeptide(L)'
;MDLKIKMPQARKANVMLWTDVSYHDMEEIDNMQSIPELESTLCSVFQIDLPEPKRGVLLELYVQTVLFCRECNFKQEQTSAILSIMKSIHETNVETPLNNIEQCFKYCKELLLCHSVRRPPFSINLFNSEEANCILKYIHNNYMRHYKLYKYIFTSQVKLDLSLTYSGIPDQEDSSVPEEAQVLPKKGQSPETQETSITEQCETTLGSTSQLKTLIEKEVREQMMLVSGQLDQRMNEIADQHISVLYSSQTNQKAKK
;
A
#
# COMPACT_ATOMS: atom_id res chain seq x y z
N MET A 1 -21.14 5.16 -6.84
CA MET A 1 -20.01 4.56 -6.10
C MET A 1 -19.91 5.31 -4.78
N ASP A 2 -20.26 4.65 -3.67
CA ASP A 2 -20.14 5.25 -2.34
C ASP A 2 -18.67 5.47 -1.99
N LEU A 3 -18.25 6.74 -1.97
CA LEU A 3 -16.88 7.18 -1.65
C LEU A 3 -16.55 7.08 -0.15
N LYS A 4 -17.37 6.41 0.65
CA LYS A 4 -17.09 6.19 2.08
C LYS A 4 -16.10 5.05 2.23
N ILE A 5 -14.83 5.40 2.46
CA ILE A 5 -13.80 4.45 2.88
C ILE A 5 -14.27 3.80 4.18
N LYS A 6 -14.61 2.51 4.12
CA LYS A 6 -14.98 1.74 5.31
C LYS A 6 -13.74 1.57 6.19
N MET A 7 -13.86 1.95 7.46
CA MET A 7 -12.84 1.65 8.44
C MET A 7 -12.81 0.15 8.72
N PRO A 8 -11.63 -0.43 8.97
CA PRO A 8 -11.51 -1.83 9.37
C PRO A 8 -12.37 -2.14 10.60
N GLN A 9 -13.31 -3.07 10.51
CA GLN A 9 -14.14 -3.51 11.63
C GLN A 9 -13.59 -4.79 12.26
N ALA A 10 -13.63 -4.87 13.59
CA ALA A 10 -13.28 -6.09 14.31
C ALA A 10 -14.44 -7.11 14.16
N ARG A 11 -14.25 -8.13 13.32
CA ARG A 11 -15.19 -9.25 13.21
C ARG A 11 -15.05 -10.18 14.41
N LYS A 12 -16.18 -10.68 14.91
CA LYS A 12 -16.21 -11.71 15.96
C LYS A 12 -16.08 -13.09 15.34
N ALA A 13 -15.19 -13.92 15.88
CA ALA A 13 -15.06 -15.31 15.46
C ALA A 13 -16.30 -16.11 15.84
N ASN A 14 -16.90 -16.78 14.86
CA ASN A 14 -18.01 -17.71 15.02
C ASN A 14 -17.60 -19.08 14.48
N VAL A 15 -18.34 -20.12 14.87
CA VAL A 15 -18.17 -21.47 14.32
C VAL A 15 -18.62 -21.48 12.85
N MET A 16 -17.77 -22.02 11.96
CA MET A 16 -17.94 -22.00 10.50
C MET A 16 -18.05 -23.40 9.89
N LEU A 17 -18.70 -24.31 10.60
CA LEU A 17 -18.95 -25.67 10.10
C LEU A 17 -20.20 -25.67 9.22
N TRP A 18 -20.07 -26.11 7.96
CA TRP A 18 -21.16 -26.16 6.98
C TRP A 18 -21.82 -24.81 6.66
N THR A 19 -21.15 -23.69 6.93
CA THR A 19 -21.70 -22.35 6.67
C THR A 19 -21.69 -21.99 5.19
N ASP A 20 -20.56 -22.18 4.52
CA ASP A 20 -20.38 -21.76 3.12
C ASP A 20 -20.35 -22.94 2.14
N VAL A 21 -19.95 -24.12 2.61
CA VAL A 21 -19.87 -25.35 1.82
C VAL A 21 -20.71 -26.39 2.54
N SER A 22 -21.76 -26.90 1.89
CA SER A 22 -22.63 -27.91 2.48
C SER A 22 -22.00 -29.30 2.47
N TYR A 23 -22.65 -30.27 3.13
CA TYR A 23 -22.21 -31.66 3.12
C TYR A 23 -22.19 -32.25 1.69
N HIS A 24 -23.23 -31.96 0.91
CA HIS A 24 -23.32 -32.43 -0.48
C HIS A 24 -22.23 -31.80 -1.36
N ASP A 25 -21.98 -30.50 -1.18
CA ASP A 25 -20.93 -29.79 -1.92
C ASP A 25 -19.54 -30.38 -1.62
N MET A 26 -19.28 -30.75 -0.36
CA MET A 26 -18.01 -31.40 0.01
C MET A 26 -17.86 -32.79 -0.58
N GLU A 27 -18.94 -33.57 -0.69
CA GLU A 27 -18.91 -34.88 -1.35
C GLU A 27 -18.57 -34.73 -2.84
N GLU A 28 -19.14 -33.74 -3.52
CA GLU A 28 -18.78 -33.41 -4.91
C GLU A 28 -17.32 -32.97 -5.02
N ILE A 29 -16.86 -32.09 -4.13
CA ILE A 29 -15.48 -31.60 -4.10
C ILE A 29 -14.49 -32.76 -3.88
N ASP A 30 -14.75 -33.68 -2.95
CA ASP A 30 -13.85 -34.80 -2.67
C ASP A 30 -13.74 -35.78 -3.83
N ASN A 31 -14.82 -35.98 -4.58
CA ASN A 31 -14.85 -36.86 -5.74
C ASN A 31 -14.04 -36.33 -6.93
N MET A 32 -13.77 -35.02 -7.01
CA MET A 32 -13.09 -34.41 -8.14
C MET A 32 -11.57 -34.49 -8.04
N GLN A 33 -10.93 -35.16 -9.00
CA GLN A 33 -9.46 -35.28 -9.06
C GLN A 33 -8.81 -34.26 -9.99
N SER A 34 -9.54 -33.73 -10.98
CA SER A 34 -8.99 -32.73 -11.88
C SER A 34 -9.15 -31.31 -11.32
N ILE A 35 -8.10 -30.50 -11.49
CA ILE A 35 -8.10 -29.08 -11.13
C ILE A 35 -9.23 -28.29 -11.83
N PRO A 36 -9.46 -28.41 -13.16
CA PRO A 36 -10.47 -27.59 -13.83
C PRO A 36 -11.91 -27.95 -13.41
N GLU A 37 -12.19 -29.22 -13.12
CA GLU A 37 -13.50 -29.61 -12.58
C GLU A 37 -13.69 -29.06 -11.17
N LEU A 38 -12.65 -29.13 -10.34
CA LEU A 38 -12.66 -28.57 -8.98
C LEU A 38 -12.89 -27.05 -9.00
N GLU A 39 -12.26 -26.32 -9.91
CA GLU A 39 -12.50 -24.88 -10.11
C GLU A 39 -13.96 -24.59 -10.46
N SER A 40 -14.55 -25.36 -11.39
CA SER A 40 -15.94 -25.20 -11.82
C SER A 40 -16.92 -25.43 -10.66
N THR A 41 -16.66 -26.44 -9.84
CA THR A 41 -17.49 -26.77 -8.67
C THR A 41 -17.36 -25.73 -7.58
N LEU A 42 -16.13 -25.32 -7.24
CA LEU A 42 -15.90 -24.24 -6.28
C LEU A 42 -16.54 -22.92 -6.73
N CYS A 43 -16.51 -22.62 -8.04
CA CYS A 43 -17.18 -21.45 -8.60
C CYS A 43 -18.70 -21.50 -8.37
N SER A 44 -19.29 -22.68 -8.51
CA SER A 44 -20.73 -22.92 -8.32
C SER A 44 -21.13 -22.85 -6.84
N VAL A 45 -20.36 -23.51 -5.97
CA VAL A 45 -20.59 -23.56 -4.52
C VAL A 45 -20.49 -22.17 -3.89
N PHE A 46 -19.42 -21.43 -4.20
CA PHE A 46 -19.21 -20.09 -3.64
C PHE A 46 -19.96 -18.99 -4.38
N GLN A 47 -20.70 -19.32 -5.46
CA GLN A 47 -21.47 -18.38 -6.29
C GLN A 47 -20.63 -17.16 -6.69
N ILE A 48 -19.43 -17.42 -7.23
CA ILE A 48 -18.45 -16.36 -7.51
C ILE A 48 -18.81 -15.64 -8.82
N ASP A 49 -19.60 -14.56 -8.71
CA ASP A 49 -19.88 -13.65 -9.83
C ASP A 49 -18.89 -12.48 -9.86
N LEU A 50 -17.65 -12.79 -10.25
CA LEU A 50 -16.57 -11.79 -10.38
C LEU A 50 -16.02 -11.74 -11.81
N PRO A 51 -15.63 -10.55 -12.29
CA PRO A 51 -14.90 -10.42 -13.55
C PRO A 51 -13.46 -10.94 -13.41
N GLU A 52 -12.87 -11.37 -14.52
CA GLU A 52 -11.43 -11.62 -14.58
C GLU A 52 -10.64 -10.30 -14.42
N PRO A 53 -9.46 -10.32 -13.76
CA PRO A 53 -8.72 -11.48 -13.24
C PRO A 53 -9.12 -11.89 -11.81
N LYS A 54 -10.05 -11.18 -11.16
CA LYS A 54 -10.40 -11.39 -9.74
C LYS A 54 -10.93 -12.79 -9.48
N ARG A 55 -11.79 -13.30 -10.38
CA ARG A 55 -12.33 -14.67 -10.30
C ARG A 55 -11.25 -15.73 -10.25
N GLY A 56 -10.29 -15.69 -11.18
CA GLY A 56 -9.21 -16.69 -11.25
C GLY A 56 -8.35 -16.70 -10.00
N VAL A 57 -7.98 -15.52 -9.48
CA VAL A 57 -7.16 -15.41 -8.26
C VAL A 57 -7.90 -15.93 -7.02
N LEU A 58 -9.22 -15.72 -6.94
CA LEU A 58 -10.03 -16.22 -5.84
C LEU A 58 -10.24 -17.74 -5.93
N LEU A 59 -10.50 -18.27 -7.12
CA LEU A 59 -10.62 -19.71 -7.35
C LEU A 59 -9.31 -20.43 -7.05
N GLU A 60 -8.18 -19.90 -7.52
CA GLU A 60 -6.85 -20.43 -7.21
C GLU A 60 -6.65 -20.54 -5.69
N LEU A 61 -7.02 -19.51 -4.92
CA LEU A 61 -6.94 -19.55 -3.46
C LEU A 61 -7.75 -20.71 -2.86
N TYR A 62 -8.97 -20.95 -3.36
CA TYR A 62 -9.82 -22.04 -2.86
C TYR A 62 -9.31 -23.42 -3.29
N VAL A 63 -8.89 -23.57 -4.55
CA VAL A 63 -8.30 -24.81 -5.07
C VAL A 63 -7.07 -25.18 -4.25
N GLN A 64 -6.14 -24.24 -4.05
CA GLN A 64 -4.95 -24.48 -3.24
C GLN A 64 -5.28 -24.85 -1.79
N THR A 65 -6.38 -24.31 -1.26
CA THR A 65 -6.86 -24.67 0.09
C THR A 65 -7.37 -26.11 0.13
N VAL A 66 -8.13 -26.55 -0.88
CA VAL A 66 -8.59 -27.95 -0.99
C VAL A 66 -7.41 -28.91 -1.17
N LEU A 67 -6.46 -28.58 -2.05
CA LEU A 67 -5.27 -29.40 -2.27
C LEU A 67 -4.46 -29.58 -0.98
N PHE A 68 -4.24 -28.49 -0.23
CA PHE A 68 -3.61 -28.56 1.09
C PHE A 68 -4.37 -29.47 2.06
N CYS A 69 -5.70 -29.41 2.06
CA CYS A 69 -6.50 -30.27 2.94
C CYS A 69 -6.38 -31.75 2.58
N ARG A 70 -6.29 -32.07 1.27
CA ARG A 70 -6.02 -33.43 0.78
C ARG A 70 -4.63 -33.92 1.18
N GLU A 71 -3.60 -33.09 1.03
CA GLU A 71 -2.24 -33.41 1.45
C GLU A 71 -2.14 -33.71 2.96
N CYS A 72 -2.90 -32.98 3.77
CA CYS A 72 -2.96 -33.19 5.22
C CYS A 72 -3.94 -34.29 5.65
N ASN A 73 -4.65 -34.93 4.74
CA ASN A 73 -5.69 -35.94 5.00
C ASN A 73 -6.78 -35.44 5.99
N PHE A 74 -7.22 -34.19 5.84
CA PHE A 74 -8.31 -33.65 6.67
C PHE A 74 -9.65 -34.27 6.30
N LYS A 75 -10.55 -34.34 7.28
CA LYS A 75 -11.94 -34.80 7.08
C LYS A 75 -12.77 -33.76 6.34
N GLN A 76 -13.92 -34.17 5.80
CA GLN A 76 -14.85 -33.28 5.12
C GLN A 76 -15.30 -32.10 5.99
N GLU A 77 -15.59 -32.34 7.27
CA GLU A 77 -15.98 -31.28 8.20
C GLU A 77 -14.86 -30.25 8.40
N GLN A 78 -13.61 -30.74 8.46
CA GLN A 78 -12.43 -29.91 8.62
C GLN A 78 -12.17 -29.08 7.36
N THR A 79 -12.26 -29.69 6.17
CA THR A 79 -12.06 -29.00 4.89
C THR A 79 -13.13 -27.93 4.66
N SER A 80 -14.41 -28.22 4.93
CA SER A 80 -15.50 -27.23 4.86
C SER A 80 -15.24 -26.03 5.78
N ALA A 81 -14.80 -26.29 7.03
CA ALA A 81 -14.46 -25.24 7.97
C ALA A 81 -13.23 -24.42 7.52
N ILE A 82 -12.18 -25.06 7.01
CA ILE A 82 -10.96 -24.35 6.53
C ILE A 82 -11.30 -23.45 5.35
N LEU A 83 -12.11 -23.92 4.39
CA LEU A 83 -12.56 -23.13 3.26
C LEU A 83 -13.36 -21.89 3.71
N SER A 84 -14.29 -22.09 4.65
CA SER A 84 -15.11 -21.00 5.22
C SER A 84 -14.24 -19.99 6.00
N ILE A 85 -13.24 -20.46 6.74
CA ILE A 85 -12.24 -19.62 7.42
C ILE A 85 -11.44 -18.82 6.39
N MET A 86 -10.97 -19.44 5.31
CA MET A 86 -10.21 -18.76 4.26
C MET A 86 -11.04 -17.68 3.57
N LYS A 87 -12.29 -17.98 3.22
CA LYS A 87 -13.26 -17.01 2.69
C LYS A 87 -13.44 -15.83 3.64
N SER A 88 -13.69 -16.10 4.92
CA SER A 88 -13.92 -15.07 5.94
C SER A 88 -12.70 -14.16 6.15
N ILE A 89 -11.49 -14.72 6.15
CA ILE A 89 -10.24 -13.96 6.21
C ILE A 89 -10.12 -13.08 4.95
N HIS A 90 -10.42 -13.63 3.78
CA HIS A 90 -10.34 -12.90 2.52
C HIS A 90 -11.30 -11.72 2.48
N GLU A 91 -12.57 -11.93 2.81
CA GLU A 91 -13.56 -10.86 2.89
C GLU A 91 -13.16 -9.76 3.88
N THR A 92 -12.60 -10.13 5.02
CA THR A 92 -12.12 -9.16 6.04
C THR A 92 -10.96 -8.32 5.48
N ASN A 93 -10.03 -8.94 4.74
CA ASN A 93 -8.92 -8.23 4.12
C ASN A 93 -9.40 -7.23 3.04
N VAL A 94 -10.42 -7.60 2.26
CA VAL A 94 -10.94 -6.81 1.15
C VAL A 94 -11.95 -5.74 1.59
N GLU A 95 -12.53 -5.85 2.78
CA GLU A 95 -13.53 -4.92 3.31
C GLU A 95 -13.09 -3.44 3.30
N THR A 96 -11.78 -3.20 3.39
CA THR A 96 -11.20 -1.86 3.42
C THR A 96 -9.93 -1.79 2.55
N PRO A 97 -9.70 -0.69 1.81
CA PRO A 97 -8.43 -0.47 1.11
C PRO A 97 -7.28 -0.15 2.08
N LEU A 98 -7.57 0.16 3.35
CA LEU A 98 -6.57 0.47 4.36
C LEU A 98 -5.84 -0.79 4.83
N ASN A 99 -4.62 -0.62 5.35
CA ASN A 99 -3.86 -1.74 5.89
C ASN A 99 -4.54 -2.32 7.15
N ASN A 100 -4.96 -3.59 7.10
CA ASN A 100 -5.61 -4.29 8.21
C ASN A 100 -5.00 -5.68 8.50
N ILE A 101 -3.73 -5.89 8.12
CA ILE A 101 -3.04 -7.17 8.26
C ILE A 101 -3.06 -7.73 9.69
N GLU A 102 -2.81 -6.89 10.70
CA GLU A 102 -2.79 -7.31 12.10
C GLU A 102 -4.17 -7.78 12.58
N GLN A 103 -5.22 -7.11 12.13
CA GLN A 103 -6.61 -7.46 12.45
C GLN A 103 -7.01 -8.77 11.77
N CYS A 104 -6.67 -8.94 10.49
CA CYS A 104 -6.90 -10.19 9.76
C CYS A 104 -6.16 -11.36 10.41
N PHE A 105 -4.92 -11.15 10.85
CA PHE A 105 -4.14 -12.19 11.52
C PHE A 105 -4.68 -12.52 12.91
N LYS A 106 -5.11 -11.52 13.68
CA LYS A 106 -5.79 -11.72 14.96
C LYS A 106 -7.09 -12.51 14.76
N TYR A 107 -7.89 -12.12 13.77
CA TYR A 107 -9.14 -12.80 13.42
C TYR A 107 -8.90 -14.25 12.99
N CYS A 108 -7.88 -14.51 12.18
CA CYS A 108 -7.45 -15.87 11.82
C CYS A 108 -7.13 -16.72 13.05
N LYS A 109 -6.40 -16.17 14.03
CA LYS A 109 -6.08 -16.89 15.27
C LYS A 109 -7.33 -17.17 16.11
N GLU A 110 -8.23 -16.19 16.22
CA GLU A 110 -9.48 -16.35 16.97
C GLU A 110 -10.39 -17.40 16.31
N LEU A 111 -10.54 -17.37 14.98
CA LEU A 111 -11.28 -18.40 14.23
C LEU A 111 -10.68 -19.77 14.45
N LEU A 112 -9.36 -19.92 14.33
CA LEU A 112 -8.72 -21.21 14.52
C LEU A 112 -8.92 -21.73 15.95
N LEU A 113 -8.78 -20.86 16.96
CA LEU A 113 -9.02 -21.20 18.35
C LEU A 113 -10.47 -21.64 18.61
N CYS A 114 -11.45 -20.99 17.97
CA CYS A 114 -12.86 -21.38 18.00
C CYS A 114 -13.11 -22.79 17.44
N HIS A 115 -12.23 -23.32 16.60
CA HIS A 115 -12.34 -24.65 16.02
C HIS A 115 -11.39 -25.68 16.65
N SER A 116 -10.56 -25.28 17.63
CA SER A 116 -9.64 -26.17 18.35
C SER A 116 -10.01 -26.41 19.81
N VAL A 117 -10.94 -25.63 20.37
CA VAL A 117 -11.31 -25.72 21.80
C VAL A 117 -12.78 -26.09 21.94
N ARG A 118 -13.09 -27.03 22.84
CA ARG A 118 -14.48 -27.41 23.14
C ARG A 118 -15.13 -26.46 24.14
N ARG A 119 -15.96 -25.53 23.68
CA ARG A 119 -16.90 -24.73 24.49
C ARG A 119 -18.17 -24.41 23.70
N PRO A 120 -19.14 -25.34 23.64
CA PRO A 120 -20.47 -25.05 23.11
C PRO A 120 -21.11 -23.88 23.87
N PRO A 121 -21.82 -22.92 23.22
CA PRO A 121 -22.12 -22.81 21.78
C PRO A 121 -21.05 -22.07 20.94
N PHE A 122 -19.96 -21.58 21.55
CA PHE A 122 -19.03 -20.64 20.92
C PHE A 122 -17.87 -21.29 20.18
N SER A 123 -17.53 -22.54 20.51
CA SER A 123 -16.39 -23.23 19.92
C SER A 123 -16.59 -24.75 19.85
N ILE A 124 -16.02 -25.35 18.81
CA ILE A 124 -16.07 -26.78 18.50
C ILE A 124 -14.64 -27.34 18.51
N ASN A 125 -14.48 -28.60 18.89
CA ASN A 125 -13.20 -29.30 18.80
C ASN A 125 -13.10 -30.05 17.46
N LEU A 126 -12.81 -29.31 16.39
CA LEU A 126 -12.64 -29.80 15.02
C LEU A 126 -11.17 -30.10 14.70
N PHE A 127 -10.25 -29.28 15.20
CA PHE A 127 -8.81 -29.41 14.94
C PHE A 127 -8.05 -29.74 16.22
N ASN A 128 -7.13 -30.70 16.11
CA ASN A 128 -6.11 -30.94 17.14
C ASN A 128 -5.08 -29.79 17.17
N SER A 129 -4.30 -29.70 18.24
CA SER A 129 -3.26 -28.67 18.38
C SER A 129 -2.23 -28.69 17.24
N GLU A 130 -1.83 -29.88 16.79
CA GLU A 130 -0.88 -30.05 15.68
C GLU A 130 -1.48 -29.60 14.34
N GLU A 131 -2.70 -30.03 14.06
CA GLU A 131 -3.46 -29.67 12.85
C GLU A 131 -3.69 -28.15 12.80
N ALA A 132 -4.08 -27.54 13.91
CA ALA A 132 -4.27 -26.10 14.01
C ALA A 132 -2.97 -25.34 13.71
N ASN A 133 -1.84 -25.79 14.27
CA ASN A 133 -0.55 -25.19 13.97
C ASN A 133 -0.14 -25.37 12.49
N CYS A 134 -0.49 -26.50 11.88
CA CYS A 134 -0.27 -26.74 10.45
C CYS A 134 -1.08 -25.74 9.60
N ILE A 135 -2.39 -25.61 9.88
CA ILE A 135 -3.30 -24.68 9.20
C ILE A 135 -2.81 -23.24 9.37
N LEU A 136 -2.40 -22.83 10.58
CA LEU A 136 -1.89 -21.48 10.82
C LEU A 136 -0.63 -21.18 9.99
N LYS A 137 0.29 -22.13 9.90
CA LYS A 137 1.50 -22.01 9.06
C LYS A 137 1.13 -21.91 7.58
N TYR A 138 0.18 -22.72 7.13
CA TYR A 138 -0.32 -22.69 5.76
C TYR A 138 -0.92 -21.33 5.41
N ILE A 139 -1.86 -20.81 6.22
CA ILE A 139 -2.49 -19.50 6.02
C ILE A 139 -1.44 -18.39 6.05
N HIS A 140 -0.48 -18.46 6.97
CA HIS A 140 0.57 -17.45 7.06
C HIS A 140 1.41 -17.41 5.78
N ASN A 141 1.85 -18.56 5.29
CA ASN A 141 2.75 -18.64 4.14
C ASN A 141 2.04 -18.37 2.81
N ASN A 142 0.84 -18.92 2.58
CA ASN A 142 0.15 -18.84 1.30
C ASN A 142 -0.75 -17.61 1.18
N TYR A 143 -1.33 -17.12 2.29
CA TYR A 143 -2.23 -15.97 2.26
C TYR A 143 -1.58 -14.70 2.82
N MET A 144 -1.09 -14.73 4.07
CA MET A 144 -0.64 -13.52 4.76
C MET A 144 0.63 -12.90 4.15
N ARG A 145 1.59 -13.71 3.67
CA ARG A 145 2.75 -13.19 2.93
C ARG A 145 2.35 -12.42 1.67
N HIS A 146 1.27 -12.84 1.03
CA HIS A 146 0.77 -12.25 -0.21
C HIS A 146 -0.38 -11.26 0.02
N TYR A 147 -0.58 -10.75 1.25
CA TYR A 147 -1.75 -9.90 1.57
C TYR A 147 -1.86 -8.66 0.67
N LYS A 148 -0.72 -8.06 0.28
CA LYS A 148 -0.67 -6.87 -0.59
C LYS A 148 -1.23 -7.16 -1.98
N LEU A 149 -0.98 -8.36 -2.52
CA LEU A 149 -1.47 -8.80 -3.82
C LEU A 149 -3.00 -8.86 -3.81
N TYR A 150 -3.57 -9.56 -2.83
CA TYR A 150 -5.02 -9.64 -2.68
C TYR A 150 -5.63 -8.25 -2.46
N LYS A 151 -5.03 -7.40 -1.65
CA LYS A 151 -5.55 -6.05 -1.43
C LYS A 151 -5.54 -5.23 -2.73
N TYR A 152 -4.46 -5.29 -3.51
CA TYR A 152 -4.35 -4.58 -4.78
C TYR A 152 -5.41 -5.01 -5.81
N ILE A 153 -5.69 -6.31 -5.91
CA ILE A 153 -6.62 -6.86 -6.90
C ILE A 153 -8.08 -6.59 -6.51
N PHE A 154 -8.40 -6.73 -5.22
CA PHE A 154 -9.79 -6.76 -4.76
C PHE A 154 -10.29 -5.43 -4.19
N THR A 155 -9.42 -4.49 -3.82
CA THR A 155 -9.82 -3.17 -3.28
C THR A 155 -9.68 -2.04 -4.30
N SER A 156 -10.51 -1.01 -4.15
CA SER A 156 -10.41 0.20 -4.97
C SER A 156 -9.18 1.02 -4.59
N GLN A 157 -8.46 1.53 -5.59
CA GLN A 157 -7.34 2.44 -5.36
C GLN A 157 -7.84 3.76 -4.78
N VAL A 158 -7.31 4.13 -3.62
CA VAL A 158 -7.57 5.44 -3.00
C VAL A 158 -6.45 6.39 -3.45
N LYS A 159 -6.82 7.48 -4.13
CA LYS A 159 -5.90 8.56 -4.51
C LYS A 159 -6.14 9.75 -3.60
N LEU A 160 -5.07 10.31 -3.04
CA LEU A 160 -5.11 11.55 -2.29
C LEU A 160 -4.69 12.68 -3.23
N ASP A 161 -5.61 13.59 -3.52
CA ASP A 161 -5.31 14.82 -4.25
C ASP A 161 -5.06 15.93 -3.22
N LEU A 162 -3.84 16.47 -3.21
CA LEU A 162 -3.39 17.46 -2.24
C LEU A 162 -3.37 18.83 -2.91
N SER A 163 -4.30 19.71 -2.55
CA SER A 163 -4.20 21.13 -2.87
C SER A 163 -3.49 21.86 -1.73
N LEU A 164 -2.36 22.50 -2.06
CA LEU A 164 -1.61 23.33 -1.13
C LEU A 164 -1.90 24.79 -1.43
N THR A 165 -2.53 25.50 -0.50
CA THR A 165 -2.67 26.96 -0.56
C THR A 165 -1.57 27.59 0.28
N TYR A 166 -0.65 28.29 -0.35
CA TYR A 166 0.41 29.02 0.34
C TYR A 166 -0.12 30.41 0.74
N SER A 167 -0.19 30.67 2.04
CA SER A 167 -0.54 32.00 2.56
C SER A 167 0.68 32.91 2.44
N GLY A 168 0.72 33.77 1.41
CA GLY A 168 1.80 34.76 1.26
C GLY A 168 2.05 35.28 -0.16
N ILE A 169 1.39 34.74 -1.18
CA ILE A 169 1.44 35.29 -2.55
C ILE A 169 0.16 36.11 -2.71
N PRO A 170 0.21 37.44 -2.91
CA PRO A 170 -0.98 38.21 -3.22
C PRO A 170 -1.59 37.66 -4.51
N ASP A 171 -2.89 37.38 -4.48
CA ASP A 171 -3.66 36.87 -5.61
C ASP A 171 -3.39 37.76 -6.84
N GLN A 172 -2.76 37.18 -7.87
CA GLN A 172 -2.70 37.81 -9.18
C GLN A 172 -4.07 37.60 -9.81
N GLU A 173 -4.88 38.66 -9.76
CA GLU A 173 -6.26 38.73 -10.22
C GLU A 173 -6.46 38.06 -11.60
N ASP A 174 -7.56 37.32 -11.67
CA ASP A 174 -8.12 36.64 -12.83
C ASP A 174 -8.01 37.47 -14.13
N SER A 175 -7.22 36.99 -15.08
CA SER A 175 -7.44 37.32 -16.50
C SER A 175 -8.38 36.28 -17.09
N SER A 176 -9.67 36.53 -16.89
CA SER A 176 -10.75 36.00 -17.70
C SER A 176 -10.57 36.42 -19.17
N VAL A 177 -10.43 35.44 -20.07
CA VAL A 177 -10.82 35.59 -21.48
C VAL A 177 -11.67 34.36 -21.87
N PRO A 178 -12.93 34.55 -22.30
CA PRO A 178 -13.83 33.49 -22.77
C PRO A 178 -13.73 33.26 -24.29
N GLU A 179 -14.48 32.27 -24.77
CA GLU A 179 -14.77 31.88 -26.17
C GLU A 179 -13.72 30.97 -26.86
N GLU A 180 -14.06 29.91 -27.60
CA GLU A 180 -15.35 29.45 -28.12
C GLU A 180 -15.23 27.98 -28.56
N ALA A 181 -16.37 27.30 -28.61
CA ALA A 181 -16.50 25.92 -29.07
C ALA A 181 -16.23 25.76 -30.57
N GLN A 182 -15.46 24.73 -30.97
CA GLN A 182 -15.68 24.06 -32.26
C GLN A 182 -15.56 22.53 -32.12
N VAL A 183 -16.56 21.87 -32.70
CA VAL A 183 -16.90 20.45 -32.61
C VAL A 183 -16.42 19.73 -33.88
N LEU A 184 -15.49 18.76 -33.73
CA LEU A 184 -15.31 17.48 -34.48
C LEU A 184 -15.23 17.48 -36.04
N PRO A 185 -14.97 16.34 -36.77
CA PRO A 185 -14.28 15.07 -36.46
C PRO A 185 -13.41 14.47 -37.62
N LYS A 186 -12.88 13.24 -37.38
CA LYS A 186 -12.46 12.15 -38.33
C LYS A 186 -11.00 12.18 -38.84
N LYS A 187 -10.28 11.07 -39.07
CA LYS A 187 -10.40 9.61 -38.85
C LYS A 187 -9.11 8.99 -39.43
N GLY A 188 -8.53 7.96 -38.78
CA GLY A 188 -7.83 6.88 -39.50
C GLY A 188 -6.31 6.72 -39.33
N GLN A 189 -5.96 5.59 -38.71
CA GLN A 189 -4.85 4.65 -39.02
C GLN A 189 -3.38 4.98 -38.65
N SER A 190 -2.92 4.22 -37.64
CA SER A 190 -1.61 3.52 -37.45
C SER A 190 -0.89 3.09 -38.75
N PRO A 191 0.43 2.76 -38.78
CA PRO A 191 1.19 2.17 -37.67
C PRO A 191 2.70 2.51 -37.49
N GLU A 192 3.19 2.16 -36.29
CA GLU A 192 4.50 1.56 -35.93
C GLU A 192 5.86 2.11 -36.43
N THR A 193 6.70 2.48 -35.43
CA THR A 193 8.10 2.02 -35.20
C THR A 193 9.15 3.13 -35.01
N GLN A 194 9.49 3.33 -33.73
CA GLN A 194 10.81 3.53 -33.08
C GLN A 194 11.75 4.71 -33.44
N GLU A 195 12.19 5.32 -32.32
CA GLU A 195 13.47 6.00 -32.04
C GLU A 195 13.86 7.25 -32.86
N THR A 196 13.81 8.44 -32.24
CA THR A 196 15.03 9.24 -31.93
C THR A 196 14.75 10.52 -31.11
N SER A 197 15.74 10.79 -30.27
CA SER A 197 16.16 12.00 -29.55
C SER A 197 15.94 13.41 -30.16
N ILE A 198 15.53 14.32 -29.27
CA ILE A 198 15.99 15.73 -29.06
C ILE A 198 15.74 16.77 -30.18
N THR A 199 14.85 17.74 -29.91
CA THR A 199 15.10 19.21 -29.75
C THR A 199 13.89 20.02 -30.26
N GLU A 200 13.25 20.74 -29.32
CA GLU A 200 12.62 22.08 -29.37
C GLU A 200 11.77 22.48 -30.60
N GLN A 201 10.61 23.15 -30.50
CA GLN A 201 10.31 24.32 -29.69
C GLN A 201 8.83 24.72 -29.95
N CYS A 202 8.09 25.24 -28.95
CA CYS A 202 7.04 26.26 -29.15
C CYS A 202 6.66 26.80 -27.75
N GLU A 203 7.38 27.80 -27.25
CA GLU A 203 6.98 29.23 -27.31
C GLU A 203 5.65 29.54 -26.60
N THR A 204 5.68 29.54 -25.26
CA THR A 204 4.87 30.49 -24.44
C THR A 204 5.35 30.67 -22.99
N THR A 205 6.41 29.99 -22.52
CA THR A 205 6.85 30.02 -21.10
C THR A 205 8.08 30.89 -20.82
N LEU A 206 8.27 32.00 -21.52
CA LEU A 206 9.50 32.82 -21.42
C LEU A 206 9.48 33.89 -20.31
N GLY A 207 8.29 34.25 -19.78
CA GLY A 207 8.17 35.30 -18.76
C GLY A 207 8.41 34.84 -17.32
N SER A 208 7.81 33.71 -16.93
CA SER A 208 7.79 33.24 -15.53
C SER A 208 9.14 32.68 -15.04
N THR A 209 9.88 32.00 -15.93
CA THR A 209 11.19 31.42 -15.60
C THR A 209 12.27 32.49 -15.37
N SER A 210 12.20 33.61 -16.08
CA SER A 210 13.11 34.76 -15.93
C SER A 210 12.94 35.44 -14.56
N GLN A 211 11.70 35.61 -14.11
CA GLN A 211 11.41 36.20 -12.80
C GLN A 211 11.90 35.31 -11.66
N LEU A 212 11.69 33.99 -11.75
CA LEU A 212 12.16 33.06 -10.74
C LEU A 212 13.70 33.05 -10.64
N LYS A 213 14.38 33.07 -11.80
CA LYS A 213 15.84 33.10 -11.88
C LYS A 213 16.42 34.37 -11.23
N THR A 214 15.82 35.52 -11.48
CA THR A 214 16.28 36.78 -10.88
C THR A 214 16.10 36.81 -9.37
N LEU A 215 15.02 36.21 -8.84
CA LEU A 215 14.80 36.04 -7.40
C LEU A 215 15.88 35.16 -6.76
N ILE A 216 16.17 34.02 -7.36
CA ILE A 216 17.20 33.08 -6.87
C ILE A 216 18.58 33.74 -6.88
N GLU A 217 18.94 34.42 -7.96
CA GLU A 217 20.23 35.12 -8.05
C GLU A 217 20.36 36.26 -7.04
N LYS A 218 19.26 36.94 -6.69
CA LYS A 218 19.25 37.97 -5.66
C LYS A 218 19.50 37.38 -4.28
N GLU A 219 18.76 36.32 -3.93
CA GLU A 219 18.91 35.65 -2.62
C GLU A 219 20.31 35.05 -2.44
N VAL A 220 20.84 34.39 -3.47
CA VAL A 220 22.20 33.83 -3.43
C VAL A 220 23.24 34.93 -3.21
N ARG A 221 23.09 36.09 -3.85
CA ARG A 221 23.98 37.24 -3.63
C ARG A 221 23.89 37.78 -2.21
N GLU A 222 22.70 37.85 -1.63
CA GLU A 222 22.48 38.34 -0.27
C GLU A 222 23.13 37.40 0.77
N GLN A 223 22.92 36.09 0.63
CA GLN A 223 23.56 35.08 1.48
C GLN A 223 25.09 35.08 1.34
N MET A 224 25.62 35.23 0.11
CA MET A 224 27.06 35.30 -0.13
C MET A 224 27.70 36.52 0.56
N MET A 225 27.04 37.69 0.52
CA MET A 225 27.53 38.87 1.23
C MET A 225 27.52 38.67 2.75
N LEU A 226 26.48 38.03 3.29
CA LEU A 226 26.36 37.78 4.72
C LEU A 226 27.45 36.82 5.21
N VAL A 227 27.69 35.73 4.48
CA VAL A 227 28.75 34.77 4.79
C VAL A 227 30.14 35.40 4.66
N SER A 228 30.37 36.21 3.62
CA SER A 228 31.65 36.93 3.45
C SER A 228 31.92 37.88 4.63
N GLY A 229 30.91 38.65 5.05
CA GLY A 229 31.04 39.55 6.18
C GLY A 229 31.32 38.83 7.50
N GLN A 230 30.68 37.68 7.73
CA GLN A 230 30.97 36.83 8.89
C GLN A 230 32.39 36.27 8.87
N LEU A 231 32.90 35.87 7.70
CA LEU A 231 34.26 35.37 7.54
C LEU A 231 35.29 36.47 7.82
N ASP A 232 35.07 37.68 7.31
CA ASP A 232 35.95 38.83 7.53
C ASP A 232 35.97 39.24 9.01
N GLN A 233 34.80 39.23 9.67
CA GLN A 233 34.71 39.48 11.10
C GLN A 233 35.51 38.45 11.91
N ARG A 234 35.38 37.16 11.58
CA ARG A 234 36.16 36.09 12.24
C ARG A 234 37.65 36.21 11.99
N MET A 235 38.07 36.60 10.79
CA MET A 235 39.47 36.82 10.45
C MET A 235 40.07 37.97 11.26
N ASN A 236 39.33 39.07 11.42
CA ASN A 236 39.75 40.21 12.23
C ASN A 236 39.82 39.85 13.73
N GLU A 237 38.82 39.14 14.26
CA GLU A 237 38.83 38.67 15.66
C GLU A 237 40.05 37.77 15.95
N ILE A 238 40.41 36.88 15.02
CA ILE A 238 41.60 36.03 15.14
C ILE A 238 42.88 36.87 15.09
N ALA A 239 42.96 37.85 14.18
CA ALA A 239 44.11 38.74 14.07
C ALA A 239 44.31 39.55 15.37
N ASP A 240 43.24 40.11 15.93
CA ASP A 240 43.27 40.87 17.18
C ASP A 240 43.66 39.99 18.38
N GLN A 241 43.17 38.75 18.44
CA GLN A 241 43.59 37.77 19.43
C GLN A 241 45.10 37.50 19.34
N HIS A 242 45.63 37.28 18.13
CA HIS A 242 47.07 37.07 17.94
C HIS A 242 47.91 38.29 18.34
N ILE A 243 47.45 39.49 18.01
CA ILE A 243 48.12 40.74 18.40
C ILE A 243 48.13 40.89 19.94
N SER A 244 47.03 40.60 20.62
CA SER A 244 46.94 40.67 22.08
C SER A 244 47.88 39.66 22.79
N VAL A 245 48.06 38.46 22.22
CA VAL A 245 48.98 37.42 22.71
C VAL A 245 50.45 37.84 22.52
N LEU A 246 50.76 38.53 21.41
CA LEU A 246 52.11 39.05 21.16
C LEU A 246 52.48 40.18 22.14
N TYR A 247 51.57 41.11 22.42
CA TYR A 247 51.82 42.20 23.37
C TYR A 247 51.96 41.70 24.82
N SER A 248 51.13 40.74 25.26
CA SER A 248 51.25 40.15 26.60
C SER A 248 52.53 39.30 26.79
N SER A 249 53.06 38.71 25.72
CA SER A 249 54.33 37.98 25.73
C SER A 249 55.55 38.90 25.82
N GLN A 250 55.51 40.08 25.18
CA GLN A 250 56.60 41.07 25.25
C GLN A 250 56.69 41.78 26.62
N THR A 251 55.57 42.05 27.29
CA THR A 251 55.58 42.61 28.65
C THR A 251 56.19 41.66 29.68
N ASN A 252 55.97 40.35 29.54
CA ASN A 252 56.55 39.34 30.44
C ASN A 252 58.05 39.14 30.25
N GLN A 253 58.62 39.45 29.07
CA GLN A 253 60.07 39.40 28.85
C GLN A 253 60.81 40.63 29.41
N LYS A 254 60.16 41.81 29.50
CA LYS A 254 60.77 43.01 30.10
C LYS A 254 60.77 43.02 31.63
N ALA A 255 59.94 42.22 32.29
CA ALA A 255 59.90 42.12 33.75
C ALA A 255 60.93 41.13 34.35
N LYS A 256 61.77 40.49 33.52
CA LYS A 256 62.71 39.44 33.93
C LYS A 256 64.18 39.73 33.59
N LYS A 257 64.55 41.01 33.51
CA LYS A 257 65.93 41.49 33.38
C LYS A 257 66.24 42.54 34.43
#